data_AF-A0A831SLB8-F1
#
_entry.id   AF-A0A831SLB8-F1
#
_cell.length_a   1.000
_cell.length_b   1.000
_cell.length_c   1.000
_cell.angle_alpha   90.00
_cell.angle_beta   90.00
_cell.angle_gamma   90.00
#
_symmetry.space_group_name_H-M   'P 1'
#
loop_
_entity.id
_entity.type
_entity.pdbx_description
1 polymer ?
#
loop_
_entity_poly.entity_id
_entity_poly.type
_entity_poly.pdbx_seq_one_letter_code
_entity_poly.pdbx_strand_id
1 'polypeptide(L)'
;SLLGTWYGTFIFSVKEREVFAVPLPKKDINGMELSKLFSLHHIIRKEWINKDIPTQAIPLVLLDRIPSSTEILERFDLFVSILSRQQGYHVESLSIMSLEPFIDFIKYSPYNVASIDIMLNKNAFTSLSSLSNLLISKNSMEITKFARGYSKETSTNDFVKLLYRETACYLLREIGMIKNEIIENEAIESVARTLRYFIREKKYHYADNIRNARKDSKDFENTIVKMLREAELRRVQEEKKKTNKEYKFVNIPSEKEIKELFQLANKDFDGVKTALVMLAFSFPTRKEEVNELEGVEE
;
A
#
# COMPACT_ATOMS: atom_id res chain seq x y z
N SER A 1 -36.82 3.12 -19.34
CA SER A 1 -35.70 2.17 -19.42
C SER A 1 -34.41 2.85 -19.88
N LEU A 2 -34.32 3.40 -21.11
CA LEU A 2 -33.11 4.06 -21.63
C LEU A 2 -32.61 5.32 -20.88
N LEU A 3 -33.51 6.13 -20.32
CA LEU A 3 -33.13 7.32 -19.53
C LEU A 3 -32.34 6.94 -18.26
N GLY A 4 -32.72 5.85 -17.58
CA GLY A 4 -32.04 5.40 -16.36
C GLY A 4 -30.60 4.94 -16.60
N THR A 5 -30.34 4.30 -17.75
CA THR A 5 -29.00 3.85 -18.16
C THR A 5 -28.05 5.04 -18.38
N TRP A 6 -28.55 6.13 -18.97
CA TRP A 6 -27.77 7.37 -19.16
C TRP A 6 -27.36 8.04 -17.84
N TYR A 7 -28.19 7.96 -16.80
CA TYR A 7 -27.88 8.56 -15.48
C TYR A 7 -26.91 7.72 -14.65
N GLY A 8 -26.77 6.43 -14.93
CA GLY A 8 -25.82 5.53 -14.25
C GLY A 8 -24.48 5.35 -14.96
N THR A 9 -24.31 5.86 -16.17
CA THR A 9 -23.11 5.62 -16.99
C THR A 9 -21.96 6.53 -16.60
N PHE A 10 -20.85 5.97 -16.09
CA PHE A 10 -19.62 6.72 -15.86
C PHE A 10 -18.96 7.04 -17.20
N ILE A 11 -18.77 8.34 -17.46
CA ILE A 11 -18.11 8.83 -18.66
C ILE A 11 -16.86 9.56 -18.21
N PHE A 12 -15.70 9.13 -18.71
CA PHE A 12 -14.43 9.79 -18.47
C PHE A 12 -13.50 9.60 -19.66
N SER A 13 -12.56 10.53 -19.83
CA SER A 13 -11.61 10.49 -20.95
C SER A 13 -10.28 9.91 -20.50
N VAL A 14 -9.73 9.02 -21.33
CA VAL A 14 -8.40 8.39 -21.21
C VAL A 14 -7.59 8.82 -22.43
N LYS A 15 -6.79 9.88 -22.28
CA LYS A 15 -6.07 10.55 -23.39
C LYS A 15 -7.03 10.95 -24.54
N GLU A 16 -6.91 10.35 -25.72
CA GLU A 16 -7.73 10.62 -26.92
C GLU A 16 -8.98 9.72 -27.03
N ARG A 17 -9.23 8.89 -25.99
CA ARG A 17 -10.31 7.92 -25.95
C ARG A 17 -11.35 8.30 -24.92
N GLU A 18 -12.62 8.09 -25.23
CA GLU A 18 -13.72 8.21 -24.27
C GLU A 18 -14.10 6.82 -23.75
N VAL A 19 -14.21 6.71 -22.43
CA VAL A 19 -14.63 5.48 -21.77
C VAL A 19 -16.04 5.66 -21.22
N PHE A 20 -16.92 4.77 -21.62
CA PHE A 20 -18.28 4.63 -21.10
C PHE A 20 -18.33 3.36 -20.25
N ALA A 21 -18.43 3.51 -18.93
CA ALA A 21 -18.58 2.40 -18.01
C ALA A 21 -19.98 2.40 -17.40
N VAL A 22 -20.79 1.40 -17.76
CA VAL A 22 -22.14 1.21 -17.28
C VAL A 22 -22.13 0.15 -16.16
N PRO A 23 -22.53 0.50 -14.93
CA PRO A 23 -22.66 -0.45 -13.85
C PRO A 23 -23.85 -1.39 -14.12
N LEU A 24 -23.57 -2.69 -14.16
CA LEU A 24 -24.54 -3.75 -14.37
C LEU A 24 -24.86 -4.43 -13.04
N PRO A 25 -26.09 -4.34 -12.52
CA PRO A 25 -26.44 -5.02 -11.28
C PRO A 25 -26.28 -6.54 -11.38
N LYS A 26 -25.72 -7.13 -10.33
CA LYS A 26 -25.76 -8.58 -10.11
C LYS A 26 -27.11 -9.05 -9.54
N LYS A 27 -27.86 -8.16 -8.89
CA LYS A 27 -29.14 -8.40 -8.21
C LYS A 27 -30.04 -7.17 -8.30
N ASP A 28 -31.30 -7.31 -7.92
CA ASP A 28 -32.25 -6.18 -7.83
C ASP A 28 -31.70 -5.04 -6.96
N ILE A 29 -31.84 -3.82 -7.46
CA ILE A 29 -31.35 -2.59 -6.84
C ILE A 29 -32.54 -1.83 -6.27
N ASN A 30 -32.43 -1.33 -5.03
CA ASN A 30 -33.42 -0.44 -4.43
C ASN A 30 -33.17 1.06 -4.75
N GLY A 31 -34.13 1.92 -4.43
CA GLY A 31 -34.04 3.35 -4.72
C GLY A 31 -32.86 4.08 -4.04
N MET A 32 -32.45 3.63 -2.85
CA MET A 32 -31.31 4.22 -2.12
C MET A 32 -29.98 3.87 -2.79
N GLU A 33 -29.84 2.65 -3.27
CA GLU A 33 -28.67 2.19 -4.01
C GLU A 33 -28.54 2.90 -5.37
N LEU A 34 -29.65 3.10 -6.09
CA LEU A 34 -29.67 3.92 -7.30
C LEU A 34 -29.23 5.37 -7.01
N SER A 35 -29.68 5.95 -5.91
CA SER A 35 -29.26 7.30 -5.50
C SER A 35 -27.75 7.37 -5.23
N LYS A 36 -27.18 6.38 -4.52
CA LYS A 36 -25.73 6.27 -4.30
C LYS A 36 -24.96 6.18 -5.62
N LEU A 37 -25.45 5.39 -6.57
CA LEU A 37 -24.86 5.26 -7.91
C LEU A 37 -24.85 6.61 -8.65
N PHE A 38 -25.95 7.37 -8.59
CA PHE A 38 -26.03 8.69 -9.22
C PHE A 38 -25.10 9.71 -8.57
N SER A 39 -24.94 9.67 -7.24
CA SER A 39 -23.96 10.49 -6.54
C SER A 39 -22.53 10.16 -6.99
N LEU A 40 -22.18 8.87 -7.05
CA LEU A 40 -20.87 8.41 -7.51
C LEU A 40 -20.59 8.87 -8.94
N HIS A 41 -21.58 8.75 -9.82
CA HIS A 41 -21.50 9.21 -11.20
C HIS A 41 -21.22 10.72 -11.32
N HIS A 42 -21.81 11.55 -10.45
CA HIS A 42 -21.55 12.99 -10.45
C HIS A 42 -20.12 13.35 -10.01
N ILE A 43 -19.51 12.51 -9.16
CA ILE A 43 -18.11 12.67 -8.75
C ILE A 43 -17.19 12.26 -9.92
N ILE A 44 -17.40 11.07 -10.50
CA ILE A 44 -16.55 10.53 -11.57
C ILE A 44 -16.53 11.42 -12.81
N ARG A 45 -17.66 12.06 -13.17
CA ARG A 45 -17.71 12.99 -14.32
C ARG A 45 -16.76 14.18 -14.20
N LYS A 46 -16.29 14.51 -12.99
CA LYS A 46 -15.32 15.59 -12.75
C LYS A 46 -13.88 15.10 -12.86
N GLU A 47 -13.66 13.79 -12.86
CA GLU A 47 -12.34 13.18 -12.98
C GLU A 47 -11.90 13.13 -14.44
N TRP A 48 -10.75 13.72 -14.74
CA TRP A 48 -10.14 13.66 -16.06
C TRP A 48 -8.80 12.94 -15.98
N ILE A 49 -8.70 11.80 -16.66
CA ILE A 49 -7.51 10.98 -16.65
C ILE A 49 -6.73 11.19 -17.96
N ASN A 50 -5.85 12.18 -17.98
CA ASN A 50 -5.00 12.49 -19.15
C ASN A 50 -3.81 11.54 -19.28
N LYS A 51 -4.06 10.22 -19.26
CA LYS A 51 -3.05 9.15 -19.33
C LYS A 51 -3.55 8.03 -20.24
N ASP A 52 -2.63 7.37 -20.94
CA ASP A 52 -2.97 6.27 -21.84
C ASP A 52 -3.07 4.95 -21.08
N ILE A 53 -4.23 4.69 -20.47
CA ILE A 53 -4.42 3.57 -19.58
C ILE A 53 -4.84 2.32 -20.36
N PRO A 54 -4.27 1.14 -20.05
CA PRO A 54 -4.75 -0.13 -20.60
C PRO A 54 -6.21 -0.40 -20.22
N THR A 55 -7.03 -0.86 -21.17
CA THR A 55 -8.46 -1.15 -20.97
C THR A 55 -8.74 -2.03 -19.74
N GLN A 56 -7.92 -3.06 -19.54
CA GLN A 56 -8.04 -4.02 -18.43
C GLN A 56 -7.85 -3.35 -17.06
N ALA A 57 -7.16 -2.21 -17.00
CA ALA A 57 -6.88 -1.49 -15.76
C ALA A 57 -7.95 -0.44 -15.40
N ILE A 58 -8.96 -0.24 -16.26
CA ILE A 58 -10.05 0.72 -16.00
C ILE A 58 -10.70 0.52 -14.63
N PRO A 59 -11.05 -0.71 -14.19
CA PRO A 59 -11.61 -0.93 -12.86
C PRO A 59 -10.71 -0.43 -11.73
N LEU A 60 -9.41 -0.72 -11.78
CA LEU A 60 -8.46 -0.27 -10.76
C LEU A 60 -8.41 1.25 -10.68
N VAL A 61 -8.34 1.92 -11.83
CA VAL A 61 -8.23 3.38 -11.85
C VAL A 61 -9.51 4.05 -11.36
N LEU A 62 -10.67 3.49 -11.71
CA LEU A 62 -11.96 3.98 -11.23
C LEU A 62 -12.06 3.88 -9.70
N LEU A 63 -11.72 2.71 -9.15
CA LEU A 63 -11.82 2.44 -7.72
C LEU A 63 -10.76 3.18 -6.91
N ASP A 64 -9.57 3.37 -7.47
CA ASP A 64 -8.47 4.13 -6.85
C ASP A 64 -8.81 5.61 -6.68
N ARG A 65 -9.43 6.24 -7.69
CA ARG A 65 -9.83 7.66 -7.63
C ARG A 65 -10.88 7.94 -6.56
N ILE A 66 -11.74 6.97 -6.30
CA ILE A 66 -12.81 7.09 -5.30
C ILE A 66 -12.87 5.78 -4.52
N PRO A 67 -12.01 5.54 -3.52
CA PRO A 67 -11.96 4.28 -2.79
C PRO A 67 -13.30 3.92 -2.12
N SER A 68 -14.07 4.93 -1.70
CA SER A 68 -15.43 4.76 -1.16
C SER A 68 -16.44 4.22 -2.18
N SER A 69 -16.14 4.28 -3.47
CA SER A 69 -16.97 3.68 -4.52
C SER A 69 -17.02 2.16 -4.43
N THR A 70 -16.03 1.53 -3.79
CA THR A 70 -15.98 0.07 -3.61
C THR A 70 -17.21 -0.48 -2.87
N GLU A 71 -17.76 0.25 -1.89
CA GLU A 71 -18.98 -0.14 -1.17
C GLU A 71 -20.23 -0.06 -2.06
N ILE A 72 -20.26 0.92 -2.97
CA ILE A 72 -21.39 1.13 -3.88
C ILE A 72 -21.35 0.10 -5.00
N LEU A 73 -20.16 -0.16 -5.55
CA LEU A 73 -19.95 -0.97 -6.74
C LEU A 73 -19.82 -2.48 -6.48
N GLU A 74 -19.76 -2.92 -5.23
CA GLU A 74 -19.67 -4.35 -4.85
C GLU A 74 -20.80 -5.22 -5.43
N ARG A 75 -21.97 -4.63 -5.66
CA ARG A 75 -23.15 -5.29 -6.23
C ARG A 75 -23.23 -5.23 -7.75
N PHE A 76 -22.20 -4.68 -8.40
CA PHE A 76 -22.20 -4.38 -9.82
C PHE A 76 -21.00 -4.99 -10.52
N ASP A 77 -21.19 -5.33 -11.79
CA ASP A 77 -20.12 -5.47 -12.77
C ASP A 77 -20.06 -4.21 -13.63
N LEU A 78 -19.02 -4.05 -14.45
CA LEU A 78 -18.94 -2.93 -15.39
C LEU A 78 -19.02 -3.41 -16.83
N PHE A 79 -19.99 -2.90 -17.57
CA PHE A 79 -19.91 -2.88 -19.02
C PHE A 79 -19.08 -1.68 -19.45
N VAL A 80 -17.93 -1.92 -20.05
CA VAL A 80 -16.99 -0.88 -20.48
C VAL A 80 -16.94 -0.84 -22.01
N SER A 81 -17.24 0.32 -22.56
CA SER A 81 -17.08 0.68 -23.97
C SER A 81 -16.04 1.77 -24.12
N ILE A 82 -15.03 1.53 -24.97
CA ILE A 82 -13.99 2.51 -25.28
C ILE A 82 -14.20 3.00 -26.70
N LEU A 83 -14.26 4.32 -26.86
CA LEU A 83 -14.43 4.99 -28.14
C LEU A 83 -13.20 5.83 -28.46
N SER A 84 -12.75 5.85 -29.71
CA SER A 84 -11.78 6.82 -30.21
C SER A 84 -12.38 7.77 -31.23
N ARG A 85 -11.80 8.97 -31.31
CA ARG A 85 -12.18 10.00 -32.28
C ARG A 85 -11.26 9.99 -33.49
N GLN A 86 -11.80 9.67 -34.66
CA GLN A 86 -11.13 9.84 -35.96
C GLN A 86 -11.97 10.72 -36.88
N GLN A 87 -12.98 10.16 -37.57
CA GLN A 87 -14.03 10.87 -38.30
C GLN A 87 -15.41 10.49 -37.73
N GLY A 88 -15.61 10.83 -36.46
CA GLY A 88 -16.70 10.31 -35.64
C GLY A 88 -16.19 9.39 -34.52
N TYR A 89 -17.12 8.82 -33.76
CA TYR A 89 -16.79 7.87 -32.69
C TYR A 89 -16.71 6.45 -33.25
N HIS A 90 -15.55 5.82 -33.10
CA HIS A 90 -15.37 4.40 -33.38
C HIS A 90 -15.25 3.62 -32.08
N VAL A 91 -15.99 2.50 -31.99
CA VAL A 91 -15.89 1.59 -30.85
C VAL A 91 -14.61 0.78 -30.98
N GLU A 92 -13.64 0.99 -30.08
CA GLU A 92 -12.38 0.24 -30.04
C GLU A 92 -12.52 -1.07 -29.29
N SER A 93 -13.28 -1.06 -28.20
CA SER A 93 -13.40 -2.21 -27.30
C SER A 93 -14.74 -2.19 -26.58
N LEU A 94 -15.35 -3.36 -26.46
CA LEU A 94 -16.52 -3.63 -25.63
C LEU A 94 -16.19 -4.81 -24.71
N SER A 95 -16.47 -4.67 -23.43
CA SER A 95 -16.16 -5.72 -22.46
C SER A 95 -17.08 -5.63 -21.25
N ILE A 96 -17.38 -6.79 -20.65
CA ILE A 96 -17.99 -6.86 -19.32
C ILE A 96 -16.88 -7.28 -18.36
N MET A 97 -16.67 -6.50 -17.31
CA MET A 97 -15.62 -6.69 -16.33
C MET A 97 -16.24 -6.96 -14.96
N SER A 98 -15.89 -8.10 -14.35
CA SER A 98 -16.25 -8.35 -12.96
C SER A 98 -15.44 -7.44 -12.04
N LEU A 99 -16.12 -6.71 -11.15
CA LEU A 99 -15.47 -5.79 -10.22
C LEU A 99 -14.94 -6.46 -8.95
N GLU A 100 -15.45 -7.64 -8.62
CA GLU A 100 -15.22 -8.31 -7.34
C GLU A 100 -13.73 -8.50 -7.03
N PRO A 101 -12.87 -9.02 -7.93
CA PRO A 101 -11.44 -9.18 -7.64
C PRO A 101 -10.71 -7.85 -7.42
N PHE A 102 -11.18 -6.78 -8.06
CA PHE A 102 -10.60 -5.44 -7.93
C PHE A 102 -11.03 -4.77 -6.62
N ILE A 103 -12.30 -4.91 -6.25
CA ILE A 103 -12.83 -4.42 -4.98
C ILE A 103 -12.14 -5.11 -3.81
N ASP A 104 -12.00 -6.44 -3.86
CA ASP A 104 -11.29 -7.21 -2.84
C ASP A 104 -9.84 -6.70 -2.67
N PHE A 105 -9.14 -6.48 -3.78
CA PHE A 105 -7.78 -5.94 -3.76
C PHE A 105 -7.72 -4.54 -3.13
N ILE A 106 -8.60 -3.62 -3.54
CA ILE A 106 -8.62 -2.25 -2.99
C ILE A 106 -8.96 -2.24 -1.49
N LYS A 107 -9.97 -3.02 -1.08
CA LYS A 107 -10.42 -3.09 0.31
C LYS A 107 -9.38 -3.73 1.24
N TYR A 108 -8.58 -4.67 0.71
CA TYR A 108 -7.60 -5.43 1.50
C TYR A 108 -6.64 -4.53 2.29
N SER A 109 -6.09 -3.48 1.65
CA SER A 109 -5.06 -2.64 2.28
C SER A 109 -5.00 -1.24 1.64
N PRO A 110 -4.77 -0.16 2.42
CA PRO A 110 -4.64 1.19 1.86
C PRO A 110 -3.35 1.30 1.03
N TYR A 111 -2.38 0.41 1.27
CA TYR A 111 -1.19 0.31 0.44
C TYR A 111 -1.49 -0.16 -0.98
N ASN A 112 -2.59 -0.90 -1.19
CA ASN A 112 -2.97 -1.32 -2.54
C ASN A 112 -3.44 -0.12 -3.37
N VAL A 113 -4.22 0.78 -2.77
CA VAL A 113 -4.58 2.10 -3.34
C VAL A 113 -3.30 2.89 -3.62
N ALA A 114 -2.45 3.07 -2.62
CA ALA A 114 -1.19 3.80 -2.78
C ALA A 114 -0.29 3.22 -3.89
N SER A 115 -0.29 1.89 -4.08
CA SER A 115 0.48 1.22 -5.13
C SER A 115 -0.08 1.51 -6.53
N ILE A 116 -1.42 1.61 -6.66
CA ILE A 116 -2.07 2.01 -7.91
C ILE A 116 -1.77 3.47 -8.21
N ASP A 117 -1.91 4.36 -7.22
CA ASP A 117 -1.54 5.78 -7.32
C ASP A 117 -0.09 5.95 -7.79
N ILE A 118 0.85 5.21 -7.18
CA ILE A 118 2.27 5.23 -7.58
C ILE A 118 2.41 4.78 -9.03
N MET A 119 1.76 3.68 -9.44
CA MET A 119 1.83 3.20 -10.81
C MET A 119 1.27 4.22 -11.80
N LEU A 120 0.12 4.81 -11.49
CA LEU A 120 -0.48 5.87 -12.28
C LEU A 120 0.46 7.06 -12.39
N ASN A 121 1.03 7.53 -11.29
CA ASN A 121 1.92 8.69 -11.24
C ASN A 121 3.24 8.47 -12.01
N LYS A 122 3.78 7.25 -11.96
CA LYS A 122 5.00 6.87 -12.68
C LYS A 122 4.75 6.39 -14.11
N ASN A 123 3.50 6.38 -14.58
CA ASN A 123 3.11 5.82 -15.87
C ASN A 123 3.53 4.34 -16.04
N ALA A 124 3.50 3.57 -14.95
CA ALA A 124 3.85 2.15 -14.88
C ALA A 124 2.70 1.27 -15.41
N PHE A 125 2.28 1.51 -16.66
CA PHE A 125 1.10 0.88 -17.24
C PHE A 125 1.27 -0.61 -17.52
N THR A 126 2.50 -1.10 -17.73
CA THR A 126 2.73 -2.53 -17.91
C THR A 126 2.55 -3.27 -16.59
N SER A 127 2.99 -2.69 -15.48
CA SER A 127 2.73 -3.19 -14.13
C SER A 127 1.24 -3.16 -13.81
N LEU A 128 0.55 -2.07 -14.14
CA LEU A 128 -0.88 -1.93 -13.90
C LEU A 128 -1.72 -2.94 -14.70
N SER A 129 -1.36 -3.20 -15.96
CA SER A 129 -1.97 -4.26 -16.77
C SER A 129 -1.67 -5.65 -16.20
N SER A 130 -0.43 -5.91 -15.77
CA SER A 130 -0.06 -7.19 -15.14
C SER A 130 -0.83 -7.42 -13.83
N LEU A 131 -1.01 -6.38 -13.00
CA LEU A 131 -1.86 -6.45 -11.81
C LEU A 131 -3.30 -6.76 -12.17
N SER A 132 -3.86 -6.07 -13.17
CA SER A 132 -5.24 -6.29 -13.60
C SER A 132 -5.46 -7.73 -14.07
N ASN A 133 -4.52 -8.26 -14.86
CA ASN A 133 -4.55 -9.64 -15.32
C ASN A 133 -4.38 -10.64 -14.17
N LEU A 134 -3.53 -10.33 -13.19
CA LEU A 134 -3.36 -11.14 -11.98
C LEU A 134 -4.68 -11.24 -11.20
N LEU A 135 -5.36 -10.12 -11.00
CA LEU A 135 -6.63 -10.07 -10.26
C LEU A 135 -7.74 -10.85 -10.99
N ILE A 136 -7.80 -10.76 -12.32
CA ILE A 136 -8.78 -11.49 -13.13
C ILE A 136 -8.47 -12.99 -13.17
N SER A 137 -7.22 -13.36 -13.47
CA SER A 137 -6.86 -14.76 -13.78
C SER A 137 -6.44 -15.59 -12.57
N LYS A 138 -6.07 -14.95 -11.45
CA LYS A 138 -5.43 -15.57 -10.27
C LYS A 138 -4.21 -16.46 -10.61
N ASN A 139 -3.55 -16.22 -11.75
CA ASN A 139 -2.41 -17.01 -12.20
C ASN A 139 -1.14 -16.64 -11.42
N SER A 140 -0.50 -17.62 -10.78
CA SER A 140 0.73 -17.43 -10.01
C SER A 140 1.91 -16.89 -10.83
N MET A 141 1.95 -17.18 -12.13
CA MET A 141 3.02 -16.70 -13.02
C MET A 141 2.97 -15.18 -13.22
N GLU A 142 1.76 -14.59 -13.19
CA GLU A 142 1.59 -13.14 -13.28
C GLU A 142 2.05 -12.41 -12.00
N ILE A 143 2.15 -13.11 -10.85
CA ILE A 143 2.65 -12.53 -9.59
C ILE A 143 4.10 -12.08 -9.75
N THR A 144 4.97 -12.97 -10.25
CA THR A 144 6.40 -12.65 -10.41
C THR A 144 6.60 -11.57 -11.47
N LYS A 145 5.81 -11.61 -12.54
CA LYS A 145 5.85 -10.62 -13.61
C LYS A 145 5.41 -9.24 -13.10
N PHE A 146 4.33 -9.18 -12.34
CA PHE A 146 3.88 -7.96 -11.68
C PHE A 146 4.94 -7.42 -10.71
N ALA A 147 5.46 -8.25 -9.80
CA ALA A 147 6.46 -7.80 -8.82
C ALA A 147 7.73 -7.22 -9.48
N ARG A 148 8.24 -7.87 -10.53
CA ARG A 148 9.40 -7.39 -11.30
C ARG A 148 9.08 -6.11 -12.07
N GLY A 149 7.94 -6.08 -12.76
CA GLY A 149 7.48 -4.90 -13.50
C GLY A 149 7.29 -3.70 -12.58
N TYR A 150 6.55 -3.89 -11.48
CA TYR A 150 6.25 -2.86 -10.50
C TYR A 150 7.53 -2.28 -9.93
N SER A 151 8.45 -3.13 -9.48
CA SER A 151 9.75 -2.67 -8.98
C SER A 151 10.51 -1.89 -10.06
N LYS A 152 10.61 -2.40 -11.28
CA LYS A 152 11.35 -1.73 -12.36
C LYS A 152 10.76 -0.36 -12.73
N GLU A 153 9.44 -0.27 -12.87
CA GLU A 153 8.77 0.93 -13.39
C GLU A 153 8.52 2.00 -12.33
N THR A 154 8.36 1.60 -11.06
CA THR A 154 8.05 2.55 -10.00
C THR A 154 9.27 2.92 -9.16
N SER A 155 10.42 2.26 -9.34
CA SER A 155 11.62 2.56 -8.55
C SER A 155 12.28 3.83 -9.01
N THR A 156 12.65 4.65 -8.04
CA THR A 156 13.53 5.79 -8.21
C THR A 156 14.95 5.36 -7.85
N ASN A 157 15.96 6.15 -8.26
CA ASN A 157 17.33 5.97 -7.76
C ASN A 157 17.45 6.26 -6.24
N ASP A 158 16.36 6.71 -5.60
CA ASP A 158 16.22 6.75 -4.15
C ASP A 158 15.75 5.38 -3.65
N PHE A 159 16.66 4.63 -3.06
CA PHE A 159 16.47 3.27 -2.52
C PHE A 159 15.51 3.16 -1.31
N VAL A 160 14.62 4.13 -1.09
CA VAL A 160 13.68 4.11 0.04
C VAL A 160 12.37 3.40 -0.35
N LYS A 161 12.48 2.16 -0.80
CA LYS A 161 11.31 1.28 -0.93
C LYS A 161 11.40 0.22 0.14
N LEU A 162 10.65 0.46 1.21
CA LEU A 162 10.45 -0.53 2.27
C LEU A 162 9.75 -1.76 1.68
N LEU A 163 9.98 -2.92 2.27
CA LEU A 163 9.24 -4.15 1.94
C LEU A 163 7.81 -4.03 2.46
N TYR A 164 6.82 -4.63 1.80
CA TYR A 164 5.53 -4.83 2.46
C TYR A 164 5.71 -5.73 3.68
N ARG A 165 4.90 -5.49 4.73
CA ARG A 165 5.04 -6.22 6.00
C ARG A 165 4.88 -7.72 5.79
N GLU A 166 3.89 -8.11 5.00
CA GLU A 166 3.60 -9.50 4.66
C GLU A 166 4.77 -10.15 3.94
N THR A 167 5.41 -9.40 3.02
CA THR A 167 6.62 -9.85 2.34
C THR A 167 7.78 -10.04 3.31
N ALA A 168 8.01 -9.10 4.22
CA ALA A 168 9.06 -9.23 5.23
C ALA A 168 8.81 -10.45 6.14
N CYS A 169 7.59 -10.63 6.64
CA CYS A 169 7.20 -11.79 7.45
C CYS A 169 7.37 -13.11 6.68
N TYR A 170 6.93 -13.16 5.42
CA TYR A 170 7.11 -14.33 4.56
C TYR A 170 8.59 -14.67 4.40
N LEU A 171 9.44 -13.70 4.08
CA LEU A 171 10.89 -13.92 3.92
C LEU A 171 11.52 -14.40 5.23
N LEU A 172 11.14 -13.81 6.37
CA LEU A 172 11.66 -14.22 7.68
C LEU A 172 11.26 -15.66 8.03
N ARG A 173 10.01 -16.05 7.75
CA ARG A 173 9.46 -17.37 8.03
C ARG A 173 9.99 -18.44 7.07
N GLU A 174 9.82 -18.22 5.77
CA GLU A 174 10.04 -19.24 4.73
C GLU A 174 11.47 -19.27 4.18
N ILE A 175 12.25 -18.21 4.36
CA ILE A 175 13.66 -18.17 3.90
C ILE A 175 14.60 -18.08 5.10
N GLY A 176 14.32 -17.17 6.03
CA GLY A 176 15.09 -17.01 7.25
C GLY A 176 14.93 -18.18 8.22
N MET A 177 13.88 -19.01 8.08
CA MET A 177 13.51 -20.09 9.02
C MET A 177 13.41 -19.58 10.47
N ILE A 178 13.03 -18.31 10.65
CA ILE A 178 12.94 -17.67 11.96
C ILE A 178 11.61 -18.05 12.60
N LYS A 179 11.65 -18.38 13.89
CA LYS A 179 10.45 -18.78 14.65
C LYS A 179 9.43 -17.65 14.67
N ASN A 180 8.15 -17.99 14.50
CA ASN A 180 7.05 -17.01 14.56
C ASN A 180 7.03 -16.25 15.89
N GLU A 181 7.43 -16.87 16.99
CA GLU A 181 7.55 -16.23 18.31
C GLU A 181 8.48 -15.00 18.30
N ILE A 182 9.47 -14.95 17.39
CA ILE A 182 10.38 -13.81 17.20
C ILE A 182 9.75 -12.80 16.22
N ILE A 183 9.15 -13.28 15.12
CA ILE A 183 8.58 -12.42 14.07
C ILE A 183 7.38 -11.61 14.59
N GLU A 184 6.56 -12.22 15.45
CA GLU A 184 5.32 -11.65 15.99
C GLU A 184 5.52 -11.02 17.38
N ASN A 185 6.75 -10.97 17.89
CA ASN A 185 7.04 -10.42 19.22
C ASN A 185 6.85 -8.89 19.26
N GLU A 186 6.05 -8.41 20.21
CA GLU A 186 5.76 -6.98 20.36
C GLU A 186 7.00 -6.14 20.66
N ALA A 187 7.95 -6.67 21.44
CA ALA A 187 9.18 -5.95 21.76
C ALA A 187 10.09 -5.77 20.55
N ILE A 188 10.22 -6.80 19.72
CA ILE A 188 10.95 -6.72 18.44
C ILE A 188 10.26 -5.69 17.54
N GLU A 189 8.93 -5.70 17.47
CA GLU A 189 8.20 -4.74 16.66
C GLU A 189 8.38 -3.30 17.14
N SER A 190 8.26 -3.06 18.44
CA SER A 190 8.46 -1.74 19.04
C SER A 190 9.84 -1.18 18.70
N VAL A 191 10.90 -1.98 18.83
CA VAL A 191 12.26 -1.56 18.49
C VAL A 191 12.45 -1.41 16.97
N ALA A 192 11.80 -2.26 16.17
CA ALA A 192 11.80 -2.14 14.71
C ALA A 192 11.14 -0.84 14.24
N ARG A 193 10.07 -0.38 14.88
CA ARG A 193 9.43 0.92 14.61
C ARG A 193 10.40 2.08 14.85
N THR A 194 11.13 2.04 15.97
CA THR A 194 12.15 3.06 16.25
C THR A 194 13.28 3.04 15.22
N LEU A 195 13.76 1.86 14.83
CA LEU A 195 14.78 1.74 13.79
C LEU A 195 14.27 2.23 12.42
N ARG A 196 13.01 1.95 12.09
CA ARG A 196 12.34 2.38 10.86
C ARG A 196 12.24 3.89 10.73
N TYR A 197 11.99 4.60 11.84
CA TYR A 197 12.08 6.06 11.87
C TYR A 197 13.45 6.55 11.37
N PHE A 198 14.54 5.95 11.84
CA PHE A 198 15.89 6.31 11.38
C PHE A 198 16.18 5.93 9.93
N ILE A 199 15.65 4.80 9.47
CA ILE A 199 15.73 4.38 8.06
C ILE A 199 15.05 5.41 7.15
N ARG A 200 13.85 5.89 7.51
CA ARG A 200 13.14 6.96 6.79
C ARG A 200 13.96 8.26 6.76
N GLU A 201 14.69 8.54 7.82
CA GLU A 201 15.62 9.67 7.94
C GLU A 201 17.01 9.41 7.28
N LYS A 202 17.13 8.34 6.49
CA LYS A 202 18.36 7.92 5.78
C LYS A 202 19.57 7.64 6.69
N LYS A 203 19.33 7.34 7.97
CA LYS A 203 20.36 6.97 8.96
C LYS A 203 20.58 5.47 9.03
N TYR A 204 21.05 4.89 7.91
CA TYR A 204 21.20 3.43 7.76
C TYR A 204 22.27 2.79 8.64
N HIS A 205 23.24 3.58 9.13
CA HIS A 205 24.32 3.07 9.98
C HIS A 205 23.82 2.30 11.22
N TYR A 206 22.65 2.65 11.79
CA TYR A 206 22.05 1.85 12.88
C TYR A 206 21.68 0.44 12.43
N ALA A 207 21.01 0.33 11.28
CA ALA A 207 20.63 -0.96 10.71
C ALA A 207 21.85 -1.77 10.26
N ASP A 208 22.85 -1.11 9.66
CA ASP A 208 24.10 -1.76 9.24
C ASP A 208 24.91 -2.27 10.43
N ASN A 209 25.02 -1.48 11.50
CA ASN A 209 25.71 -1.89 12.72
C ASN A 209 24.99 -3.05 13.41
N ILE A 210 23.66 -3.03 13.47
CA ILE A 210 22.86 -4.15 13.99
C ILE A 210 23.12 -5.40 13.14
N ARG A 211 22.99 -5.31 11.81
CA ARG A 211 23.18 -6.43 10.88
C ARG A 211 24.56 -7.07 11.00
N ASN A 212 25.59 -6.25 11.19
CA ASN A 212 26.98 -6.71 11.27
C ASN A 212 27.43 -7.08 12.69
N ALA A 213 26.58 -6.85 13.71
CA ALA A 213 26.91 -7.19 15.08
C ALA A 213 27.12 -8.70 15.25
N ARG A 214 28.10 -9.05 16.09
CA ARG A 214 28.44 -10.43 16.46
C ARG A 214 27.87 -10.75 17.83
N LYS A 215 27.47 -12.01 18.04
CA LYS A 215 26.84 -12.47 19.30
C LYS A 215 27.67 -12.14 20.54
N ASP A 216 28.98 -12.33 20.46
CA ASP A 216 29.89 -12.12 21.59
C ASP A 216 30.38 -10.66 21.70
N SER A 217 29.94 -9.79 20.79
CA SER A 217 30.25 -8.36 20.83
C SER A 217 29.16 -7.60 21.57
N LYS A 218 29.54 -6.52 22.26
CA LYS A 218 28.56 -5.54 22.79
C LYS A 218 28.00 -4.61 21.71
N ASP A 219 28.32 -4.84 20.43
CA ASP A 219 27.99 -3.91 19.34
C ASP A 219 26.48 -3.83 19.10
N PHE A 220 25.76 -4.95 19.23
CA PHE A 220 24.30 -4.98 19.13
C PHE A 220 23.66 -4.10 20.21
N GLU A 221 23.96 -4.38 21.49
CA GLU A 221 23.45 -3.65 22.64
C GLU A 221 23.81 -2.16 22.58
N ASN A 222 25.09 -1.85 22.31
CA ASN A 222 25.58 -0.48 22.20
C ASN A 222 24.89 0.28 21.07
N THR A 223 24.60 -0.37 19.94
CA THR A 223 23.91 0.27 18.81
C THR A 223 22.45 0.56 19.17
N ILE A 224 21.75 -0.39 19.80
CA ILE A 224 20.36 -0.18 20.27
C ILE A 224 20.31 0.96 21.30
N VAL A 225 21.21 0.98 22.29
CA VAL A 225 21.26 2.04 23.31
C VAL A 225 21.54 3.41 22.68
N LYS A 226 22.49 3.50 21.75
CA LYS A 226 22.79 4.76 21.03
C LYS A 226 21.59 5.23 20.22
N MET A 227 20.94 4.32 19.50
CA MET A 227 19.74 4.59 18.70
C MET A 227 18.60 5.12 19.59
N LEU A 228 18.33 4.46 20.71
CA LEU A 228 17.27 4.86 21.66
C LEU A 228 17.56 6.22 22.30
N ARG A 229 18.82 6.50 22.65
CA ARG A 229 19.21 7.81 23.18
C ARG A 229 19.01 8.91 22.15
N GLU A 230 19.33 8.66 20.88
CA GLU A 230 19.05 9.62 19.81
C GLU A 230 17.53 9.77 19.58
N ALA A 231 16.78 8.67 19.61
CA ALA A 231 15.32 8.67 19.44
C ALA A 231 14.66 9.56 20.49
N GLU A 232 15.06 9.42 21.75
CA GLU A 232 14.53 10.21 22.86
C GLU A 232 14.85 11.71 22.70
N LEU A 233 16.07 12.05 22.27
CA LEU A 233 16.43 13.44 21.96
C LEU A 233 15.56 14.01 20.84
N ARG A 234 15.25 13.22 19.81
CA ARG A 234 14.38 13.65 18.72
C ARG A 234 12.93 13.77 19.15
N ARG A 235 12.41 12.85 19.95
CA ARG A 235 11.05 12.93 20.52
C ARG A 235 10.86 14.26 21.26
N VAL A 236 11.78 14.60 22.16
CA VAL A 236 11.75 15.87 22.90
C VAL A 236 11.85 17.10 21.99
N GLN A 237 12.59 17.02 20.89
CA GLN A 237 12.67 18.11 19.90
C GLN A 237 11.39 18.26 19.08
N GLU A 238 10.79 17.16 18.64
CA GLU A 238 9.55 17.16 17.86
C GLU A 238 8.34 17.55 18.72
N GLU A 239 8.31 17.18 20.00
CA GLU A 239 7.29 17.66 20.96
C GLU A 239 7.32 19.18 21.14
N LYS A 240 8.51 19.79 21.13
CA LYS A 240 8.65 21.25 21.14
C LYS A 240 8.20 21.91 19.84
N LYS A 241 8.15 21.15 18.73
CA LYS A 241 7.70 21.61 17.41
C LYS A 241 6.22 21.34 17.14
N LYS A 242 5.48 20.63 18.03
CA LYS A 242 4.03 20.33 17.91
C LYS A 242 3.16 21.57 17.61
N THR A 243 3.67 22.79 17.81
CA THR A 243 2.99 24.05 17.47
C THR A 243 2.98 24.38 15.96
N ASN A 244 3.81 23.70 15.14
CA ASN A 244 3.82 23.82 13.68
C ASN A 244 3.44 22.47 13.03
N LYS A 245 2.69 22.54 11.93
CA LYS A 245 1.94 21.45 11.25
C LYS A 245 2.74 20.21 10.77
N GLU A 246 3.99 20.02 11.13
CA GLU A 246 4.82 18.87 10.74
C GLU A 246 5.43 18.17 11.97
N TYR A 247 4.58 17.55 12.79
CA TYR A 247 5.05 16.68 13.87
C TYR A 247 5.46 15.31 13.32
N LYS A 248 6.70 14.88 13.57
CA LYS A 248 7.15 13.51 13.26
C LYS A 248 7.13 12.66 14.52
N PHE A 249 6.25 11.66 14.56
CA PHE A 249 6.20 10.70 15.67
C PHE A 249 7.49 9.87 15.76
N VAL A 250 8.00 9.69 16.98
CA VAL A 250 9.18 8.86 17.28
C VAL A 250 8.79 7.84 18.33
N ASN A 251 8.72 6.56 17.96
CA ASN A 251 8.45 5.48 18.92
C ASN A 251 9.61 5.29 19.90
N ILE A 252 9.31 5.22 21.20
CA ILE A 252 10.27 4.90 22.26
C ILE A 252 9.80 3.61 22.95
N PRO A 253 10.52 2.49 22.75
CA PRO A 253 10.20 1.22 23.40
C PRO A 253 10.32 1.33 24.92
N SER A 254 9.43 0.63 25.63
CA SER A 254 9.45 0.56 27.08
C SER A 254 10.66 -0.25 27.58
N GLU A 255 11.04 -0.04 28.84
CA GLU A 255 12.13 -0.81 29.46
C GLU A 255 11.86 -2.33 29.45
N LYS A 256 10.58 -2.72 29.58
CA LYS A 256 10.16 -4.12 29.50
C LYS A 256 10.42 -4.70 28.10
N GLU A 257 10.06 -3.97 27.05
CA GLU A 257 10.31 -4.37 25.66
C GLU A 257 11.81 -4.48 25.38
N ILE A 258 12.62 -3.53 25.85
CA ILE A 258 14.08 -3.57 25.66
C ILE A 258 14.68 -4.81 26.35
N LYS A 259 14.24 -5.10 27.59
CA LYS A 259 14.68 -6.30 28.33
C LYS A 259 14.29 -7.58 27.59
N GLU A 260 13.07 -7.65 27.07
CA GLU A 260 12.58 -8.79 26.31
C GLU A 260 13.35 -9.00 25.01
N LEU A 261 13.65 -7.93 24.27
CA LEU A 261 14.51 -7.97 23.07
C LEU A 261 15.85 -8.64 23.38
N PHE A 262 16.54 -8.21 24.45
CA PHE A 262 17.84 -8.76 24.80
C PHE A 262 17.74 -10.21 25.31
N GLN A 263 16.67 -10.56 26.02
CA GLN A 263 16.41 -11.95 26.41
C GLN A 263 16.21 -12.86 25.19
N LEU A 264 15.49 -12.39 24.17
CA LEU A 264 15.31 -13.11 22.91
C LEU A 264 16.63 -13.21 22.15
N ALA A 265 17.41 -12.13 22.07
CA ALA A 265 18.70 -12.11 21.38
C ALA A 265 19.71 -13.06 22.04
N ASN A 266 19.65 -13.26 23.36
CA ASN A 266 20.47 -14.25 24.05
C ASN A 266 20.12 -15.70 23.64
N LYS A 267 18.83 -15.97 23.37
CA LYS A 267 18.36 -17.28 22.91
C LYS A 267 18.66 -17.53 21.44
N ASP A 268 18.33 -16.56 20.58
CA ASP A 268 18.49 -16.65 19.12
C ASP A 268 18.95 -15.31 18.55
N PHE A 269 20.26 -15.09 18.63
CA PHE A 269 20.88 -13.81 18.27
C PHE A 269 20.69 -13.47 16.79
N ASP A 270 21.00 -14.40 15.89
CA ASP A 270 20.93 -14.15 14.46
C ASP A 270 19.48 -14.03 13.97
N GLY A 271 18.55 -14.81 14.53
CA GLY A 271 17.12 -14.68 14.26
C GLY A 271 16.57 -13.32 14.67
N VAL A 272 16.86 -12.87 15.89
CA VAL A 272 16.41 -11.56 16.39
C VAL A 272 17.01 -10.40 15.60
N LYS A 273 18.33 -10.43 15.35
CA LYS A 273 19.01 -9.41 14.54
C LYS A 273 18.40 -9.29 13.14
N THR A 274 18.18 -10.41 12.48
CA THR A 274 17.63 -10.47 11.13
C THR A 274 16.18 -10.00 11.11
N ALA A 275 15.35 -10.49 12.03
CA ALA A 275 13.96 -10.06 12.17
C ALA A 275 13.88 -8.56 12.42
N LEU A 276 14.62 -8.03 13.38
CA LEU A 276 14.61 -6.61 13.73
C LEU A 276 14.92 -5.72 12.50
N VAL A 277 15.98 -6.04 11.76
CA VAL A 277 16.37 -5.25 10.58
C VAL A 277 15.35 -5.37 9.46
N MET A 278 14.89 -6.58 9.12
CA MET A 278 13.93 -6.77 8.03
C MET A 278 12.58 -6.14 8.32
N LEU A 279 12.10 -6.22 9.56
CA LEU A 279 10.86 -5.57 9.99
C LEU A 279 11.01 -4.05 10.01
N ALA A 280 12.18 -3.52 10.40
CA ALA A 280 12.43 -2.08 10.32
C ALA A 280 12.50 -1.57 8.87
N PHE A 281 12.91 -2.41 7.92
CA PHE A 281 12.84 -2.13 6.48
C PHE A 281 11.48 -2.45 5.86
N SER A 282 10.44 -2.78 6.64
CA SER A 282 9.09 -2.98 6.13
C SER A 282 8.24 -1.70 6.23
N PHE A 283 7.12 -1.63 5.51
CA PHE A 283 6.07 -0.62 5.73
C PHE A 283 5.36 -0.86 7.06
N PRO A 284 4.93 0.21 7.76
CA PRO A 284 4.19 0.06 9.02
C PRO A 284 2.89 -0.71 8.79
N THR A 285 2.31 -1.22 9.86
CA THR A 285 0.97 -1.81 9.80
C THR A 285 -0.11 -0.73 9.98
N ARG A 286 -1.37 -0.99 9.55
CA ARG A 286 -2.49 -0.08 9.83
C ARG A 286 -2.62 0.27 11.32
N LYS A 287 -2.38 -0.70 12.22
CA LYS A 287 -2.39 -0.50 13.68
C LYS A 287 -1.29 0.48 14.13
N GLU A 288 -0.17 0.50 13.45
CA GLU A 288 0.94 1.42 13.72
C GLU A 288 0.64 2.82 13.23
N GLU A 289 0.06 2.96 12.05
CA GLU A 289 -0.37 4.27 11.54
C GLU A 289 -1.44 4.90 12.43
N VAL A 290 -2.40 4.11 12.94
CA VAL A 290 -3.40 4.60 13.90
C VAL A 290 -2.74 5.10 15.19
N ASN A 291 -1.80 4.35 15.76
CA ASN A 291 -1.06 4.79 16.95
C ASN A 291 -0.18 6.03 16.67
N GLU A 292 0.42 6.13 15.47
CA GLU A 292 1.18 7.30 15.05
C GLU A 292 0.28 8.54 14.93
N LEU A 293 -0.96 8.37 14.46
CA LEU A 293 -1.97 9.44 14.33
C LEU A 293 -2.58 9.84 15.68
N GLU A 294 -2.92 8.88 16.54
CA GLU A 294 -3.46 9.14 17.88
C GLU A 294 -2.44 9.89 18.77
N GLY A 295 -1.13 9.59 18.65
CA GLY A 295 -0.07 10.34 19.33
C GLY A 295 0.12 11.79 18.84
N VAL A 296 -0.51 12.17 17.72
CA VAL A 296 -0.58 13.55 17.22
C VAL A 296 -1.80 14.29 17.78
N GLU A 297 -2.87 13.58 18.18
CA GLU A 297 -4.12 14.16 18.69
C GLU A 297 -4.18 14.30 20.24
N GLU A 298 -3.19 13.79 20.97
CA GLU A 298 -2.93 14.12 22.40
C GLU A 298 -1.98 15.32 22.59
#